data_AF-A0A7X1D581-F1
#
_entry.id   AF-A0A7X1D581-F1
#
_cell.length_a   1.000
_cell.length_b   1.000
_cell.length_c   1.000
_cell.angle_alpha   90.00
_cell.angle_beta   90.00
_cell.angle_gamma   90.00
#
_symmetry.space_group_name_H-M   'P 1'
#
loop_
_entity.id
_entity.type
_entity.pdbx_description
1 polymer ?
#
loop_
_entity_poly.entity_id
_entity_poly.type
_entity_poly.pdbx_seq_one_letter_code
_entity_poly.pdbx_strand_id
1 'polypeptide(L)'
;MTKLNVTQSDIENFKTTGALAEGTTDGYLLIEVRPQYQNRGTLKEYYIVEHLPSHVLFELTVTTTFKNRMDMLGAFHSATVKPLAAHQKAKVKRSKSAKPAPNPITELWREELKTLKTLKGVL
;
A
#
# COMPACT_ATOMS: atom_id res chain seq x y z
N MET A 1 8.21 -14.89 -7.94
CA MET A 1 7.79 -14.28 -6.66
C MET A 1 9.04 -14.17 -5.81
N THR A 2 9.31 -13.01 -5.24
CA THR A 2 10.47 -12.75 -4.38
C THR A 2 10.00 -12.66 -2.95
N LYS A 3 10.65 -13.38 -2.02
CA LYS A 3 10.33 -13.32 -0.59
C LYS A 3 11.02 -12.10 0.02
N LEU A 4 10.27 -11.32 0.80
CA LEU A 4 10.80 -10.17 1.52
C LEU A 4 11.43 -10.59 2.84
N ASN A 5 12.51 -9.91 3.24
CA ASN A 5 13.13 -10.13 4.54
C ASN A 5 12.52 -9.18 5.59
N VAL A 6 11.29 -9.50 6.02
CA VAL A 6 10.50 -8.68 6.95
C VAL A 6 9.92 -9.53 8.07
N THR A 7 9.76 -8.93 9.24
CA THR A 7 9.18 -9.58 10.43
C THR A 7 7.65 -9.40 10.48
N GLN A 8 7.01 -10.10 11.40
CA GLN A 8 5.59 -9.91 11.66
C GLN A 8 5.27 -8.47 12.09
N SER A 9 6.11 -7.87 12.93
CA SER A 9 5.92 -6.49 13.39
C SER A 9 6.01 -5.49 12.24
N ASP A 10 6.92 -5.71 11.28
CA ASP A 10 7.03 -4.86 10.08
C ASP A 10 5.75 -4.91 9.23
N ILE A 11 5.14 -6.09 9.11
CA ILE A 11 3.89 -6.26 8.39
C ILE A 11 2.70 -5.63 9.12
N GLU A 12 2.64 -5.75 10.44
CA GLU A 12 1.61 -5.07 11.25
C GLU A 12 1.75 -3.56 11.13
N ASN A 13 2.98 -3.03 11.24
CA ASN A 13 3.28 -1.62 11.01
C ASN A 13 2.90 -1.19 9.59
N PHE A 14 3.18 -2.00 8.57
CA PHE A 14 2.78 -1.72 7.19
C PHE A 14 1.26 -1.65 7.03
N LYS A 15 0.50 -2.55 7.68
CA LYS A 15 -0.97 -2.53 7.62
C LYS A 15 -1.55 -1.26 8.24
N THR A 16 -0.89 -0.70 9.26
CA THR A 16 -1.32 0.53 9.92
C THR A 16 -0.87 1.79 9.18
N THR A 17 0.38 1.82 8.70
CA THR A 17 1.01 3.03 8.16
C THR A 17 0.96 3.12 6.64
N GLY A 18 0.78 1.99 5.96
CA GLY A 18 0.92 1.87 4.51
C GLY A 18 2.36 1.87 4.01
N ALA A 19 3.37 1.87 4.88
CA ALA A 19 4.78 1.85 4.49
C ALA A 19 5.48 0.59 5.04
N LEU A 20 6.23 -0.08 4.17
CA LEU A 20 7.03 -1.25 4.53
C LEU A 20 8.49 -0.97 4.20
N ALA A 21 9.36 -1.02 5.21
CA ALA A 21 10.80 -0.95 5.00
C ALA A 21 11.36 -2.35 4.77
N GLU A 22 12.23 -2.50 3.77
CA GLU A 22 13.04 -3.70 3.56
C GLU A 22 14.52 -3.29 3.71
N GLY A 23 14.99 -3.23 4.95
CA GLY A 23 16.31 -2.69 5.29
C GLY A 23 16.33 -1.16 5.33
N THR A 24 17.46 -0.55 4.99
CA THR A 24 17.71 0.90 5.19
C THR A 24 17.36 1.78 3.99
N THR A 25 17.45 1.24 2.77
CA THR A 25 17.31 2.01 1.52
C THR A 25 16.22 1.50 0.60
N ASP A 26 15.61 0.36 0.96
CA ASP A 26 14.57 -0.26 0.16
C ASP A 26 13.24 -0.28 0.92
N GLY A 27 12.14 -0.16 0.19
CA GLY A 27 10.83 -0.07 0.79
C GLY A 27 9.69 0.04 -0.21
N TYR A 28 8.49 -0.23 0.31
CA TYR A 28 7.26 -0.32 -0.44
C TYR A 28 6.20 0.59 0.18
N LEU A 29 5.47 1.30 -0.67
CA LEU A 29 4.34 2.13 -0.28
C LEU A 29 3.04 1.50 -0.76
N LEU A 30 2.06 1.39 0.13
CA LEU A 30 0.72 0.87 -0.16
C LEU A 30 -0.03 1.80 -1.11
N ILE A 31 -0.53 1.23 -2.20
CA ILE A 31 -1.36 1.94 -3.19
C ILE A 31 -2.81 1.47 -3.12
N GLU A 32 -3.03 0.15 -2.99
CA GLU A 32 -4.38 -0.42 -3.00
C GLU A 32 -4.44 -1.71 -2.19
N VAL A 33 -5.49 -1.89 -1.39
CA VAL A 33 -5.80 -3.14 -0.69
C VAL A 33 -6.71 -3.99 -1.58
N ARG A 34 -6.40 -5.28 -1.74
CA ARG A 34 -7.19 -6.22 -2.55
C ARG A 34 -7.96 -7.21 -1.64
N PRO A 35 -9.02 -7.84 -2.16
CA PRO A 35 -9.76 -8.85 -1.41
C PRO A 35 -8.84 -9.98 -0.94
N GLN A 36 -8.90 -10.28 0.35
CA GLN A 36 -8.17 -11.40 0.94
C GLN A 36 -8.79 -12.74 0.57
N TYR A 37 -7.99 -13.80 0.60
CA TYR A 37 -8.42 -15.18 0.38
C TYR A 37 -8.04 -16.05 1.57
N GLN A 38 -9.02 -16.76 2.14
CA GLN A 38 -8.79 -17.67 3.25
C GLN A 38 -9.20 -19.10 2.86
N ASN A 39 -8.34 -20.07 3.18
CA ASN A 39 -8.63 -21.50 3.10
C ASN A 39 -8.32 -22.16 4.47
N ARG A 40 -8.61 -23.47 4.65
CA ARG A 40 -8.54 -24.27 5.90
C ARG A 40 -7.14 -24.38 6.55
N GLY A 41 -6.54 -23.25 6.90
CA GLY A 41 -5.21 -23.17 7.53
C GLY A 41 -4.34 -22.05 6.97
N THR A 42 -4.83 -21.23 6.04
CA THR A 42 -4.03 -20.14 5.46
C THR A 42 -4.92 -18.96 5.08
N LEU A 43 -4.50 -17.77 5.49
CA LEU A 43 -5.01 -16.48 5.03
C LEU A 43 -3.95 -15.86 4.12
N LYS A 44 -4.39 -15.38 2.96
CA LYS A 44 -3.59 -14.60 2.03
C LYS A 44 -4.21 -13.23 1.87
N GLU A 45 -3.46 -12.22 2.25
CA GLU A 45 -3.80 -10.82 2.04
C GLU A 45 -2.99 -10.30 0.85
N TYR A 46 -3.64 -9.51 0.00
CA TYR A 46 -3.04 -9.01 -1.23
C TYR A 46 -3.06 -7.47 -1.22
N TYR A 47 -1.94 -6.87 -1.60
CA TYR A 47 -1.77 -5.43 -1.65
C TYR A 47 -1.07 -5.06 -2.96
N ILE A 48 -1.46 -3.92 -3.53
CA ILE A 48 -0.68 -3.28 -4.58
C ILE A 48 0.23 -2.27 -3.90
N VAL A 49 1.53 -2.43 -4.13
CA VAL A 49 2.55 -1.56 -3.55
C VAL A 49 3.43 -0.96 -4.64
N GLU A 50 3.99 0.20 -4.36
CA GLU A 50 5.00 0.84 -5.17
C GLU A 50 6.36 0.72 -4.49
N HIS A 51 7.35 0.21 -5.20
CA HIS A 51 8.72 0.14 -4.72
C HIS A 51 9.38 1.52 -4.85
N LEU A 52 9.80 2.11 -3.72
CA LEU A 52 10.23 3.50 -3.65
C LEU A 52 11.51 3.82 -4.46
N PRO A 53 12.53 2.94 -4.52
CA PRO A 53 13.71 3.23 -5.33
C PRO A 53 13.45 3.23 -6.84
N SER A 54 12.48 2.46 -7.32
CA SER A 54 12.28 2.23 -8.78
C SER A 54 10.93 2.69 -9.32
N HIS A 55 10.01 3.13 -8.46
CA HIS A 55 8.63 3.47 -8.80
C HIS A 55 7.87 2.36 -9.55
N VAL A 56 8.30 1.10 -9.38
CA VAL A 56 7.68 -0.06 -10.00
C VAL A 56 6.58 -0.59 -9.10
N LEU A 57 5.43 -0.93 -9.70
CA LEU A 57 4.31 -1.55 -8.99
C LEU A 57 4.50 -3.06 -8.85
N PHE A 58 4.26 -3.53 -7.63
CA PHE A 58 4.27 -4.94 -7.24
C PHE A 58 2.94 -5.33 -6.59
N GLU A 59 2.60 -6.61 -6.69
CA GLU A 59 1.61 -7.23 -5.82
C GLU A 59 2.37 -7.85 -4.64
N LEU A 60 2.12 -7.32 -3.45
CA LEU A 60 2.57 -7.87 -2.18
C LEU A 60 1.52 -8.87 -1.69
N THR A 61 1.96 -10.09 -1.41
CA THR A 61 1.14 -11.14 -0.77
C THR A 61 1.69 -11.40 0.61
N VAL A 62 0.86 -11.20 1.63
CA VAL A 62 1.13 -11.57 3.02
C VAL A 62 0.38 -12.86 3.30
N THR A 63 1.11 -13.86 3.80
CA THR A 63 0.56 -15.17 4.13
C THR A 63 0.63 -15.37 5.64
N THR A 64 -0.51 -15.71 6.23
CA THR A 64 -0.67 -16.10 7.63
C THR A 64 -1.16 -17.53 7.67
N THR A 65 -0.54 -18.39 8.48
CA THR A 65 -0.92 -19.80 8.64
C THR A 65 -1.54 -20.04 10.00
N PHE A 66 -2.55 -20.89 10.07
CA PHE A 66 -3.24 -21.24 11.32
C PHE A 66 -2.94 -22.69 11.67
N LYS A 67 -2.56 -22.95 12.92
CA LYS A 67 -2.15 -24.28 13.36
C LYS A 67 -3.32 -25.27 13.41
N ASN A 68 -4.51 -24.80 13.78
CA ASN A 68 -5.74 -25.59 13.86
C ASN A 68 -6.98 -24.69 13.77
N ARG A 69 -8.19 -25.27 13.87
CA ARG A 69 -9.45 -24.49 13.80
C ARG A 69 -9.69 -23.55 15.00
N MET A 70 -9.00 -23.76 16.11
CA MET A 70 -9.13 -22.96 17.34
C MET A 70 -8.13 -21.80 17.37
N ASP A 71 -7.14 -21.84 16.49
CA ASP A 71 -6.16 -20.78 16.31
C ASP A 71 -6.82 -19.61 15.56
N MET A 72 -7.24 -18.59 16.31
CA MET A 72 -7.91 -17.41 15.78
C MET A 72 -6.93 -16.31 15.35
N LEU A 73 -5.67 -16.38 15.80
CA LEU A 73 -4.66 -15.35 15.55
C LEU A 73 -3.82 -15.72 14.32
N GLY A 74 -3.48 -17.00 14.19
CA GLY A 74 -2.52 -17.46 13.19
C GLY A 74 -1.12 -16.91 13.44
N ALA A 75 -0.17 -17.38 12.63
CA ALA A 75 1.21 -16.93 12.66
C ALA A 75 1.59 -16.37 11.29
N PHE A 76 2.30 -15.25 11.28
CA PHE A 76 2.92 -14.73 10.07
C PHE A 76 3.84 -15.81 9.47
N HIS A 77 3.59 -16.16 8.21
CA HIS A 77 4.36 -17.17 7.51
C HIS A 77 5.38 -16.55 6.55
N SER A 78 4.91 -15.62 5.71
CA SER A 78 5.78 -14.97 4.72
C SER A 78 5.13 -13.74 4.10
N ALA A 79 5.97 -12.81 3.66
CA ALA A 79 5.61 -11.76 2.72
C ALA A 79 6.37 -11.97 1.41
N THR A 80 5.68 -11.89 0.28
CA THR A 80 6.29 -12.05 -1.06
C THR A 80 5.78 -11.02 -2.03
N VAL A 81 6.64 -10.53 -2.92
CA VAL A 81 6.27 -9.61 -3.99
C VAL A 81 6.38 -10.27 -5.37
N LYS A 82 5.55 -9.84 -6.30
CA LYS A 82 5.71 -10.11 -7.73
C LYS A 82 5.41 -8.85 -8.55
N PRO A 83 6.10 -8.67 -9.70
CA PRO A 83 5.79 -7.57 -10.60
C PRO A 83 4.31 -7.59 -10.99
N LEU A 84 3.67 -6.42 -10.93
CA LEU A 84 2.26 -6.31 -11.29
C LEU A 84 2.06 -6.53 -12.80
N ALA A 85 1.02 -7.26 -13.20
CA ALA A 85 0.73 -7.51 -14.61
C ALA A 85 0.35 -6.22 -15.35
N ALA A 86 0.62 -6.14 -16.65
CA ALA A 86 0.43 -4.91 -17.44
C ALA A 86 -1.01 -4.36 -17.37
N HIS A 87 -2.02 -5.24 -17.42
CA HIS A 87 -3.43 -4.86 -17.32
C HIS A 87 -3.80 -4.29 -15.93
N GLN A 88 -3.22 -4.83 -14.87
CA GLN A 88 -3.39 -4.33 -13.51
C GLN A 88 -2.68 -2.98 -13.31
N LYS A 89 -1.48 -2.81 -13.87
CA LYS A 89 -0.76 -1.53 -13.87
C LYS A 89 -1.58 -0.40 -14.52
N ALA A 90 -2.25 -0.69 -15.63
CA ALA A 90 -3.10 0.29 -16.31
C ALA A 90 -4.30 0.73 -15.43
N LYS A 91 -4.92 -0.21 -14.70
CA LYS A 91 -6.02 0.08 -13.78
C LYS A 91 -5.56 0.98 -12.62
N VAL A 92 -4.39 0.70 -12.04
CA VAL A 92 -3.80 1.48 -10.94
C VAL A 92 -3.34 2.87 -11.40
N LYS A 93 -2.78 2.98 -12.62
CA LYS A 93 -2.44 4.28 -13.21
C LYS A 93 -3.68 5.14 -13.45
N ARG A 94 -4.77 4.54 -13.95
CA ARG A 94 -6.05 5.24 -14.14
C ARG A 94 -6.63 5.76 -12.82
N SER A 95 -6.56 4.99 -11.73
CA SER A 95 -7.01 5.45 -10.41
C SER A 95 -6.11 6.54 -9.81
N LYS A 96 -4.79 6.50 -10.02
CA LYS A 96 -3.89 7.62 -9.64
C LYS A 96 -4.11 8.89 -10.47
N SER A 97 -4.50 8.77 -11.74
CA SER A 97 -4.76 9.92 -12.63
C SER A 97 -6.17 10.51 -12.49
N ALA A 98 -7.08 9.81 -11.82
CA ALA A 98 -8.33 10.40 -11.42
C ALA A 98 -8.01 11.48 -10.38
N LYS A 99 -8.11 12.76 -10.77
CA LYS A 99 -8.08 13.86 -9.80
C LYS A 99 -9.01 13.46 -8.66
N PRO A 100 -8.58 13.52 -7.38
CA PRO A 100 -9.50 13.31 -6.27
C PRO A 100 -10.68 14.25 -6.51
N ALA A 101 -11.90 13.71 -6.46
CA ALA A 101 -13.10 14.52 -6.62
C ALA A 101 -12.98 15.67 -5.60
N PRO A 102 -13.09 16.93 -6.04
CA PRO A 102 -12.98 18.04 -5.12
C PRO A 102 -14.07 17.87 -4.06
N ASN A 103 -13.65 17.66 -2.82
CA ASN A 103 -14.55 17.75 -1.69
C ASN A 103 -14.58 19.22 -1.21
N PRO A 104 -15.65 19.66 -0.53
CA PRO A 104 -15.82 21.07 -0.16
C PRO A 104 -14.63 21.63 0.63
N ILE A 105 -13.99 20.78 1.44
CA ILE A 105 -12.81 21.13 2.23
C ILE A 105 -11.62 21.39 1.31
N THR A 106 -11.32 20.50 0.35
CA THR A 106 -10.22 20.69 -0.60
C THR A 106 -10.40 21.90 -1.51
N GLU A 107 -11.64 22.36 -1.74
CA GLU A 107 -11.91 23.62 -2.43
C GLU A 107 -11.63 24.82 -1.54
N LEU A 108 -12.07 24.81 -0.28
CA LEU A 108 -11.75 25.85 0.71
C LEU A 108 -10.24 26.03 0.87
N TRP A 109 -9.50 24.93 1.04
CA TRP A 109 -8.03 24.98 1.15
C TRP A 109 -7.37 25.49 -0.14
N ARG A 110 -7.94 25.22 -1.32
CA ARG A 110 -7.41 25.77 -2.58
C ARG A 110 -7.63 27.27 -2.69
N GLU A 111 -8.77 27.77 -2.24
CA GLU A 111 -9.03 29.21 -2.20
C GLU A 111 -8.14 29.92 -1.17
N GLU A 112 -7.95 29.36 0.03
CA GLU A 112 -7.01 29.89 1.03
C GLU A 112 -5.56 29.91 0.54
N LEU A 113 -5.12 28.88 -0.19
CA LEU A 113 -3.77 28.87 -0.75
C LEU A 113 -3.60 29.86 -1.91
N LYS A 114 -4.66 30.15 -2.67
CA LYS A 114 -4.63 31.20 -3.70
C LYS A 114 -4.50 32.57 -3.05
N THR A 115 -5.26 32.86 -2.00
CA THR A 115 -5.20 34.16 -1.29
C THR A 115 -3.86 34.38 -0.62
N LEU A 116 -3.25 33.33 -0.05
CA LEU A 116 -1.90 33.40 0.53
C LEU A 116 -0.81 33.64 -0.52
N LYS A 117 -0.95 33.08 -1.73
CA LYS A 117 0.01 33.29 -2.82
C LYS A 117 -0.09 34.68 -3.42
N THR A 118 -1.28 35.25 -3.54
CA THR A 118 -1.44 36.64 -3.98
C THR A 118 -0.93 37.62 -2.93
N LEU A 119 -1.09 37.34 -1.63
CA LEU A 119 -0.52 38.16 -0.54
C LEU A 119 1.03 38.14 -0.52
N LYS A 120 1.67 37.01 -0.85
CA LYS A 120 3.13 36.91 -0.96
C LYS A 120 3.74 37.55 -2.21
N GLY A 121 2.93 37.92 -3.20
CA GLY A 121 3.38 38.56 -4.44
C GLY A 121 3.27 40.08 -4.46
N VAL A 122 2.87 40.71 -3.35
CA VAL A 122 2.63 42.17 -3.22
C VAL A 122 3.62 42.84 -2.25
N LEU A 123 4.72 42.15 -1.88
CA LEU A 123 5.85 42.72 -1.14
C LEU A 123 7.09 42.80 -2.03
#